data_AF-A0A3M1XT10-F1
#
_entry.id   AF-A0A3M1XT10-F1
#
_cell.length_a   1.000
_cell.length_b   1.000
_cell.length_c   1.000
_cell.angle_alpha   90.00
_cell.angle_beta   90.00
_cell.angle_gamma   90.00
#
_symmetry.space_group_name_H-M   'P 1'
#
loop_
_entity.id
_entity.type
_entity.pdbx_description
1 polymer ?
#
loop_
_entity_poly.entity_id
_entity_poly.type
_entity_poly.pdbx_seq_one_letter_code
_entity_poly.pdbx_strand_id
1 'polypeptide(L)'
;SHAPLEEQLTRQLERLIQDRTVPVLAHRSLAETAGLLKPAVLILDEDIPPEADYLDLAPQVVGMYPVHRPGVHCHLAVETRFNYQLGRLYRPSGFPPPDPARDPHYFKFPFSLCPSPIEGLWVAQKEIGDPIRYQEAIGLVEGIEIRSPVDGQLWGLAHSGRFVAASQPIALIFEGPQSSDFRHFGFREHAIAGALLEAVLARHG
;
A
#
# COMPACT_ATOMS: atom_id res chain seq x y z
N SER A 1 -28.52 22.12 -18.58
CA SER A 1 -27.97 22.39 -17.23
C SER A 1 -26.91 21.33 -16.96
N HIS A 2 -25.68 21.73 -16.60
CA HIS A 2 -24.68 20.76 -16.17
C HIS A 2 -25.08 20.21 -14.81
N ALA A 3 -25.16 18.89 -14.67
CA ALA A 3 -25.33 18.24 -13.38
C ALA A 3 -24.17 18.66 -12.45
N PRO A 4 -24.39 18.82 -11.13
CA PRO A 4 -23.33 19.10 -10.17
C PRO A 4 -22.16 18.12 -10.31
N LEU A 5 -20.94 18.57 -10.01
CA LEU A 5 -19.71 17.77 -10.15
C LEU A 5 -19.81 16.40 -9.45
N GLU A 6 -20.43 16.37 -8.28
CA GLU A 6 -20.69 15.14 -7.51
C GLU A 6 -21.54 14.15 -8.29
N GLU A 7 -22.62 14.61 -8.93
CA GLU A 7 -23.52 13.75 -9.69
C GLU A 7 -22.86 13.20 -10.97
N GLN A 8 -21.92 13.95 -11.55
CA GLN A 8 -21.11 13.48 -12.67
C GLN A 8 -20.10 12.42 -12.22
N LEU A 9 -19.45 12.63 -11.07
CA LEU A 9 -18.47 11.70 -10.50
C LEU A 9 -19.14 10.39 -10.07
N THR A 10 -20.30 10.45 -9.41
CA THR A 10 -21.07 9.26 -9.04
C THR A 10 -21.42 8.42 -10.27
N ARG A 11 -21.94 9.04 -11.35
CA ARG A 11 -22.27 8.32 -12.58
C ARG A 11 -21.05 7.68 -13.24
N GLN A 12 -19.90 8.34 -13.20
CA GLN A 12 -18.65 7.78 -13.72
C GLN A 12 -18.20 6.58 -12.89
N LEU A 13 -18.27 6.68 -11.56
CA LEU A 13 -17.91 5.60 -10.65
C LEU A 13 -18.84 4.40 -10.80
N GLU A 14 -20.16 4.62 -10.86
CA GLU A 14 -21.15 3.57 -11.12
C GLU A 14 -20.86 2.84 -12.43
N ARG A 15 -20.50 3.57 -13.49
CA ARG A 15 -20.14 2.98 -14.78
C ARG A 15 -18.88 2.12 -14.69
N LEU A 16 -17.82 2.62 -14.05
CA LEU A 16 -16.58 1.86 -13.87
C LEU A 16 -16.82 0.57 -13.07
N ILE A 17 -17.65 0.64 -12.03
CA ILE A 17 -18.03 -0.53 -11.22
C ILE A 17 -18.84 -1.54 -12.06
N GLN A 18 -19.81 -1.07 -12.86
CA GLN A 18 -20.58 -1.92 -13.77
C GLN A 18 -19.69 -2.63 -14.80
N ASP A 19 -18.68 -1.92 -15.30
CA ASP A 19 -17.67 -2.44 -16.23
C ASP A 19 -16.64 -3.35 -15.52
N ARG A 20 -16.83 -3.68 -14.24
CA ARG A 20 -15.92 -4.49 -13.40
C ARG A 20 -14.50 -3.93 -13.33
N THR A 21 -14.36 -2.62 -13.51
CA THR A 21 -13.10 -1.90 -13.37
C THR A 21 -12.96 -1.44 -11.94
N VAL A 22 -11.75 -1.55 -11.37
CA VAL A 22 -11.43 -0.98 -10.06
C VAL A 22 -11.06 0.49 -10.26
N PRO A 23 -11.92 1.46 -9.86
CA PRO A 23 -11.61 2.86 -10.05
C PRO A 23 -10.48 3.29 -9.09
N VAL A 24 -9.48 3.99 -9.62
CA VAL A 24 -8.46 4.68 -8.82
C VAL A 24 -8.80 6.16 -8.79
N LEU A 25 -9.02 6.70 -7.59
CA LEU A 25 -9.42 8.08 -7.38
C LEU A 25 -8.27 8.89 -6.80
N ALA A 26 -7.83 9.92 -7.51
CA ALA A 26 -6.97 10.96 -6.96
C ALA A 26 -7.85 12.07 -6.35
N HIS A 27 -8.46 11.81 -5.19
CA HIS A 27 -9.30 12.79 -4.49
C HIS A 27 -8.62 13.32 -3.21
N ARG A 28 -8.95 14.55 -2.80
CA ARG A 28 -8.23 15.30 -1.76
C ARG A 28 -8.57 14.90 -0.32
N SER A 29 -9.69 14.22 -0.08
CA SER A 29 -10.14 13.83 1.25
C SER A 29 -10.84 12.49 1.24
N LEU A 30 -10.47 11.63 2.20
CA LEU A 30 -11.08 10.32 2.43
C LEU A 30 -12.55 10.46 2.85
N ALA A 31 -12.85 11.42 3.73
CA ALA A 31 -14.20 11.64 4.26
C ALA A 31 -15.20 12.09 3.18
N GLU A 32 -14.79 13.02 2.30
CA GLU A 32 -15.62 13.46 1.17
C GLU A 32 -15.92 12.29 0.22
N THR A 33 -14.88 11.50 -0.10
CA THR A 33 -15.00 10.34 -0.99
C THR A 33 -15.94 9.29 -0.40
N ALA A 34 -15.81 9.00 0.90
CA ALA A 34 -16.69 8.08 1.60
C ALA A 34 -18.13 8.60 1.69
N GLY A 35 -18.33 9.91 1.89
CA GLY A 35 -19.66 10.54 1.88
C GLY A 35 -20.38 10.42 0.53
N LEU A 36 -19.62 10.50 -0.58
CA LEU A 36 -20.15 10.34 -1.92
C LEU A 36 -20.45 8.87 -2.26
N LEU A 37 -19.49 7.98 -2.01
CA LEU A 37 -19.57 6.57 -2.40
C LEU A 37 -20.40 5.70 -1.44
N LYS A 38 -20.50 6.13 -0.17
CA LYS A 38 -21.16 5.40 0.91
C LYS A 38 -20.76 3.91 0.94
N PRO A 39 -19.45 3.61 1.04
CA PRO A 39 -18.98 2.25 0.93
C PRO A 39 -19.56 1.38 2.04
N ALA A 40 -19.87 0.13 1.69
CA ALA A 40 -20.18 -0.87 2.70
C ALA A 40 -18.94 -1.11 3.57
N VAL A 41 -17.79 -1.39 2.96
CA VAL A 41 -16.53 -1.60 3.69
C VAL A 41 -15.49 -0.60 3.22
N LEU A 42 -14.80 0.02 4.17
CA LEU A 42 -13.63 0.86 3.92
C LEU A 42 -12.38 0.12 4.43
N ILE A 43 -11.36 -0.01 3.58
CA ILE A 43 -10.06 -0.58 3.96
C ILE A 43 -9.04 0.56 3.92
N LEU A 44 -8.33 0.77 5.02
CA LEU A 44 -7.28 1.79 5.13
C LEU A 44 -5.93 1.14 4.82
N ASP A 45 -5.10 1.83 4.03
CA ASP A 45 -3.70 1.44 3.79
C ASP A 45 -2.82 1.84 4.99
N GLU A 46 -1.63 1.26 5.13
CA GLU A 46 -0.60 1.65 6.10
C GLU A 46 -0.15 3.12 5.94
N ASP A 47 -0.22 3.66 4.71
CA ASP A 47 0.13 5.06 4.40
C ASP A 47 -0.94 6.08 4.88
N ILE A 48 -2.15 5.62 5.24
CA ILE A 48 -3.20 6.51 5.75
C ILE A 48 -2.93 6.82 7.22
N PRO A 49 -2.78 8.10 7.61
CA PRO A 49 -2.60 8.48 9.01
C PRO A 49 -3.79 8.04 9.86
N PRO A 50 -3.57 7.58 11.11
CA PRO A 50 -4.66 7.17 11.97
C PRO A 50 -5.49 8.35 12.49
N GLU A 51 -6.77 8.36 12.16
CA GLU A 51 -7.75 9.32 12.70
C GLU A 51 -8.97 8.57 13.26
N ALA A 52 -9.63 9.16 14.25
CA ALA A 52 -10.71 8.49 14.99
C ALA A 52 -12.08 8.57 14.29
N ASP A 53 -12.29 9.60 13.49
CA ASP A 53 -13.52 9.86 12.73
C ASP A 53 -13.73 8.86 11.57
N TYR A 54 -12.70 8.09 11.22
CA TYR A 54 -12.79 7.03 10.21
C TYR A 54 -13.89 6.02 10.50
N LEU A 55 -14.19 5.75 11.78
CA LEU A 55 -15.26 4.83 12.20
C LEU A 55 -16.64 5.21 11.63
N ASP A 56 -16.86 6.50 11.35
CA ASP A 56 -18.13 7.02 10.84
C ASP A 56 -18.21 6.99 9.30
N LEU A 57 -17.10 6.69 8.61
CA LEU A 57 -17.02 6.76 7.14
C LEU A 57 -17.64 5.55 6.43
N ALA A 58 -17.76 4.42 7.13
CA ALA A 58 -18.39 3.21 6.61
C ALA A 58 -18.86 2.32 7.77
N PRO A 59 -19.90 1.50 7.62
CA PRO A 59 -20.34 0.64 8.72
C PRO A 59 -19.33 -0.46 9.10
N GLN A 60 -18.25 -0.61 8.31
CA GLN A 60 -17.10 -1.43 8.65
C GLN A 60 -15.87 -0.78 8.05
N VAL A 61 -14.87 -0.61 8.90
CA VAL A 61 -13.59 0.02 8.57
C VAL A 61 -12.52 -0.96 9.01
N VAL A 62 -11.71 -1.42 8.08
CA VAL A 62 -10.62 -2.36 8.34
C VAL A 62 -9.30 -1.61 8.16
N GLY A 63 -8.55 -1.45 9.25
CA GLY A 63 -7.24 -0.81 9.22
C GLY A 63 -6.09 -1.81 9.13
N MET A 64 -4.88 -1.26 9.04
CA MET A 64 -3.63 -2.01 9.11
C MET A 64 -2.97 -1.79 10.47
N TYR A 65 -2.80 -2.84 11.26
CA TYR A 65 -2.11 -2.79 12.55
C TYR A 65 -0.60 -2.93 12.32
N PRO A 66 0.26 -2.04 12.89
CA PRO A 66 0.02 -1.22 14.09
C PRO A 66 -0.43 0.22 13.84
N VAL A 67 -0.51 0.66 12.58
CA VAL A 67 -0.89 2.05 12.22
C VAL A 67 -2.29 2.37 12.75
N HIS A 68 -3.25 1.48 12.50
CA HIS A 68 -4.65 1.61 12.85
C HIS A 68 -4.98 0.73 14.06
N ARG A 69 -5.62 1.33 15.08
CA ARG A 69 -6.02 0.63 16.30
C ARG A 69 -7.50 0.28 16.24
N PRO A 70 -7.89 -1.00 16.39
CA PRO A 70 -9.29 -1.40 16.50
C PRO A 70 -10.00 -0.70 17.66
N GLY A 71 -11.21 -0.21 17.43
CA GLY A 71 -12.01 0.54 18.39
C GLY A 71 -11.60 2.01 18.56
N VAL A 72 -10.56 2.46 17.85
CA VAL A 72 -10.13 3.87 17.84
C VAL A 72 -10.17 4.44 16.42
N HIS A 73 -9.41 3.84 15.50
CA HIS A 73 -9.31 4.31 14.10
C HIS A 73 -10.10 3.43 13.11
N CYS A 74 -10.47 2.22 13.53
CA CYS A 74 -11.09 1.21 12.67
C CYS A 74 -11.88 0.21 13.51
N HIS A 75 -12.78 -0.55 12.89
CA HIS A 75 -13.56 -1.58 13.56
C HIS A 75 -12.75 -2.87 13.77
N LEU A 76 -11.93 -3.21 12.78
CA LEU A 76 -11.01 -4.33 12.77
C LEU A 76 -9.66 -3.83 12.23
N ALA A 77 -8.57 -4.49 12.60
CA ALA A 77 -7.28 -4.25 11.96
C ALA A 77 -6.56 -5.56 11.65
N VAL A 78 -5.93 -5.64 10.49
CA VAL A 78 -5.09 -6.79 10.12
C VAL A 78 -3.65 -6.56 10.58
N GLU A 79 -3.02 -7.56 11.18
CA GLU A 79 -1.59 -7.55 11.47
C GLU A 79 -0.78 -7.53 10.17
N THR A 80 0.00 -6.48 9.94
CA THR A 80 0.86 -6.34 8.76
C THR A 80 2.35 -6.50 9.05
N ARG A 81 2.73 -6.51 10.34
CA ARG A 81 4.13 -6.72 10.74
C ARG A 81 4.53 -8.14 10.44
N PHE A 82 5.79 -8.29 10.05
CA PHE A 82 6.37 -9.57 9.70
C PHE A 82 6.66 -10.40 10.97
N ASN A 83 5.63 -11.06 11.49
CA ASN A 83 5.69 -11.91 12.69
C ASN A 83 4.72 -13.10 12.57
N TYR A 84 4.67 -13.96 13.60
CA TYR A 84 3.82 -15.15 13.61
C TYR A 84 2.30 -14.87 13.59
N GLN A 85 1.90 -13.62 13.73
CA GLN A 85 0.51 -13.16 13.69
C GLN A 85 0.17 -12.49 12.35
N LEU A 86 1.08 -12.44 11.36
CA LEU A 86 0.83 -11.83 10.06
C LEU A 86 -0.49 -12.30 9.44
N GLY A 87 -1.34 -11.36 9.04
CA GLY A 87 -2.69 -11.66 8.53
C GLY A 87 -3.74 -11.93 9.62
N ARG A 88 -3.41 -11.82 10.91
CA ARG A 88 -4.42 -11.94 11.97
C ARG A 88 -5.31 -10.71 12.03
N LEU A 89 -6.62 -10.93 12.08
CA LEU A 89 -7.60 -9.88 12.37
C LEU A 89 -7.72 -9.62 13.88
N TYR A 90 -7.52 -8.38 14.27
CA TYR A 90 -7.73 -7.91 15.62
C TYR A 90 -9.06 -7.16 15.78
N ARG A 91 -9.69 -7.37 16.94
CA ARG A 91 -10.89 -6.68 17.43
C ARG A 91 -10.51 -5.75 18.59
N PRO A 92 -11.38 -4.79 18.99
CA PRO A 92 -11.06 -3.80 20.03
C PRO A 92 -10.50 -4.36 21.35
N SER A 93 -10.87 -5.58 21.74
CA SER A 93 -10.43 -6.22 22.99
C SER A 93 -9.27 -7.22 22.83
N GLY A 94 -8.67 -7.35 21.64
CA GLY A 94 -7.80 -8.49 21.30
C GLY A 94 -6.51 -8.18 20.54
N PHE A 95 -6.05 -6.92 20.49
CA PHE A 95 -4.75 -6.58 19.89
C PHE A 95 -3.66 -6.41 20.97
N PRO A 96 -2.42 -6.86 20.70
CA PRO A 96 -1.29 -6.60 21.58
C PRO A 96 -0.96 -5.09 21.58
N PRO A 97 -0.20 -4.57 22.56
CA PRO A 97 0.38 -3.23 22.44
C PRO A 97 1.28 -3.15 21.18
N PRO A 98 1.45 -1.96 20.58
CA PRO A 98 2.40 -1.79 19.50
C PRO A 98 3.81 -2.02 20.04
N ASP A 99 4.33 -3.23 19.83
CA ASP A 99 5.75 -3.54 19.93
C ASP A 99 6.48 -2.58 18.97
N PRO A 100 7.67 -2.02 19.30
CA PRO A 100 8.56 -1.44 18.29
C PRO A 100 8.50 -2.30 17.03
N ALA A 101 8.27 -1.65 15.89
CA ALA A 101 8.20 -2.34 14.61
C ALA A 101 9.42 -3.26 14.51
N ARG A 102 9.19 -4.56 14.69
CA ARG A 102 10.24 -5.56 14.48
C ARG A 102 10.67 -5.37 13.04
N ASP A 103 11.98 -5.22 12.89
CA ASP A 103 12.66 -4.95 11.63
C ASP A 103 11.93 -5.64 10.46
N PRO A 104 11.52 -4.92 9.39
CA PRO A 104 10.95 -5.55 8.20
C PRO A 104 11.86 -6.68 7.65
N HIS A 105 13.14 -6.68 8.03
CA HIS A 105 14.14 -7.71 7.79
C HIS A 105 14.25 -8.71 8.96
N TYR A 106 13.13 -9.30 9.39
CA TYR A 106 13.13 -10.36 10.42
C TYR A 106 14.06 -11.53 10.10
N PHE A 107 14.38 -11.69 8.81
CA PHE A 107 15.59 -12.31 8.35
C PHE A 107 16.48 -11.19 7.78
N LYS A 108 17.74 -11.10 8.22
CA LYS A 108 18.78 -10.26 7.62
C LYS A 108 19.04 -10.72 6.19
N PHE A 109 18.09 -10.50 5.31
CA PHE A 109 18.24 -10.75 3.89
C PHE A 109 19.07 -9.61 3.29
N PRO A 110 19.87 -9.91 2.28
CA PRO A 110 20.79 -8.95 1.70
C PRO A 110 20.02 -7.99 0.80
N PHE A 111 19.30 -7.05 1.41
CA PHE A 111 18.53 -6.04 0.70
C PHE A 111 19.18 -4.67 0.87
N SER A 112 19.26 -3.94 -0.24
CA SER A 112 19.76 -2.58 -0.29
C SER A 112 18.66 -1.62 -0.77
N LEU A 113 18.34 -0.62 0.06
CA LEU A 113 17.42 0.45 -0.29
C LEU A 113 18.12 1.46 -1.21
N CYS A 114 17.40 1.94 -2.22
CA CYS A 114 17.80 3.05 -3.07
C CYS A 114 16.81 4.20 -2.89
N PRO A 115 17.11 5.19 -2.05
CA PRO A 115 16.27 6.36 -1.87
C PRO A 115 16.49 7.40 -2.97
N SER A 116 15.46 8.22 -3.24
CA SER A 116 15.59 9.37 -4.11
C SER A 116 16.49 10.43 -3.47
N PRO A 117 17.52 10.97 -4.17
CA PRO A 117 18.37 12.02 -3.62
C PRO A 117 17.68 13.40 -3.58
N ILE A 118 16.64 13.58 -4.39
CA ILE A 118 15.88 14.82 -4.53
C ILE A 118 14.38 14.52 -4.53
N GLU A 119 13.55 15.54 -4.33
CA GLU A 119 12.13 15.42 -4.60
C GLU A 119 11.84 15.61 -6.10
N GLY A 120 10.77 15.00 -6.60
CA GLY A 120 10.36 15.19 -7.99
C GLY A 120 9.60 14.03 -8.61
N LEU A 121 9.33 14.14 -9.91
CA LEU A 121 8.66 13.10 -10.68
C LEU A 121 9.61 11.92 -10.93
N TRP A 122 9.26 10.75 -10.39
CA TRP A 122 9.95 9.49 -10.63
C TRP A 122 9.49 8.85 -11.94
N VAL A 123 10.44 8.44 -12.78
CA VAL A 123 10.19 7.66 -14.00
C VAL A 123 11.07 6.42 -13.98
N ALA A 124 10.49 5.27 -13.69
CA ALA A 124 11.19 3.99 -13.71
C ALA A 124 11.57 3.58 -15.15
N GLN A 125 12.77 3.02 -15.32
CA GLN A 125 13.26 2.45 -16.59
C GLN A 125 13.48 0.93 -16.51
N LYS A 126 13.13 0.35 -15.36
CA LYS A 126 13.25 -1.07 -15.03
C LYS A 126 11.95 -1.55 -14.40
N GLU A 127 11.80 -2.86 -14.30
CA GLU A 127 10.67 -3.50 -13.63
C GLU A 127 11.12 -4.33 -12.43
N ILE A 128 10.16 -4.64 -11.54
CA ILE A 128 10.39 -5.60 -10.47
C ILE A 128 10.77 -6.96 -11.09
N GLY A 129 11.79 -7.60 -10.54
CA GLY A 129 12.36 -8.85 -11.01
C GLY A 129 13.43 -8.68 -12.08
N ASP A 130 13.76 -7.46 -12.52
CA ASP A 130 14.89 -7.25 -13.42
C ASP A 130 16.23 -7.37 -12.69
N PRO A 131 17.25 -7.97 -13.31
CA PRO A 131 18.61 -7.91 -12.81
C PRO A 131 19.16 -6.47 -12.94
N ILE A 132 20.00 -6.08 -12.00
CA ILE A 132 20.62 -4.76 -11.97
C ILE A 132 22.08 -4.88 -11.54
N ARG A 133 22.95 -4.11 -12.17
CA ARG A 133 24.38 -4.01 -11.81
C ARG A 133 24.68 -2.73 -11.06
N TYR A 134 25.78 -2.73 -10.31
CA TYR A 134 26.35 -1.53 -9.71
C TYR A 134 26.47 -0.41 -10.74
N GLN A 135 26.00 0.78 -10.38
CA GLN A 135 25.93 1.98 -11.23
C GLN A 135 25.02 1.87 -12.46
N GLU A 136 24.29 0.78 -12.66
CA GLU A 136 23.27 0.70 -13.71
C GLU A 136 22.07 1.59 -13.36
N ALA A 137 21.52 2.27 -14.37
CA ALA A 137 20.36 3.15 -14.19
C ALA A 137 19.10 2.33 -13.86
N ILE A 138 18.39 2.74 -12.81
CA ILE A 138 17.09 2.20 -12.40
C ILE A 138 15.96 3.05 -13.01
N GLY A 139 16.17 4.37 -13.08
CA GLY A 139 15.21 5.34 -13.60
C GLY A 139 15.67 6.78 -13.39
N LEU A 140 14.74 7.73 -13.44
CA LEU A 140 15.01 9.16 -13.42
C LEU A 140 14.14 9.87 -12.37
N VAL A 141 14.69 10.86 -11.66
CA VAL A 141 13.92 11.84 -10.88
C VAL A 141 14.27 13.23 -11.41
N GLU A 142 13.29 13.97 -11.94
CA GLU A 142 13.52 15.27 -12.62
C GLU A 142 14.63 15.21 -13.69
N GLY A 143 14.71 14.09 -14.41
CA GLY A 143 15.74 13.85 -15.43
C GLY A 143 17.13 13.49 -14.89
N ILE A 144 17.31 13.42 -13.57
CA ILE A 144 18.55 12.94 -12.94
C ILE A 144 18.48 11.41 -12.81
N GLU A 145 19.47 10.72 -13.34
CA GLU A 145 19.56 9.26 -13.23
C GLU A 145 19.77 8.79 -11.80
N ILE A 146 18.91 7.87 -11.38
CA ILE A 146 19.08 7.12 -10.15
C ILE A 146 19.72 5.78 -10.50
N ARG A 147 20.89 5.53 -9.91
CA ARG A 147 21.73 4.38 -10.21
C ARG A 147 21.78 3.42 -9.04
N SER A 148 21.91 2.13 -9.36
CA SER A 148 21.98 1.07 -8.35
C SER A 148 23.24 1.19 -7.49
N PRO A 149 23.12 1.15 -6.15
CA PRO A 149 24.28 1.15 -5.25
C PRO A 149 24.98 -0.21 -5.16
N VAL A 150 24.37 -1.29 -5.68
CA VAL A 150 24.84 -2.68 -5.57
C VAL A 150 24.49 -3.49 -6.83
N ASP A 151 25.11 -4.66 -6.99
CA ASP A 151 24.64 -5.70 -7.91
C ASP A 151 23.45 -6.46 -7.27
N GLY A 152 22.49 -6.90 -8.07
CA GLY A 152 21.39 -7.72 -7.55
C GLY A 152 20.21 -7.84 -8.51
N GLN A 153 19.02 -7.90 -7.92
CA GLN A 153 17.74 -7.95 -8.63
C GLN A 153 16.73 -7.02 -7.95
N LEU A 154 15.96 -6.28 -8.73
CA LEU A 154 14.93 -5.39 -8.19
C LEU A 154 13.81 -6.23 -7.55
N TRP A 155 13.53 -5.97 -6.28
CA TRP A 155 12.45 -6.62 -5.53
C TRP A 155 11.30 -5.66 -5.25
N GLY A 156 11.61 -4.41 -4.92
CA GLY A 156 10.63 -3.34 -4.76
C GLY A 156 10.94 -2.17 -5.68
N LEU A 157 9.89 -1.56 -6.24
CA LEU A 157 10.03 -0.39 -7.11
C LEU A 157 8.82 0.53 -6.94
N ALA A 158 9.07 1.81 -6.71
CA ALA A 158 8.01 2.81 -6.72
C ALA A 158 7.37 2.88 -8.12
N HIS A 159 6.04 3.01 -8.16
CA HIS A 159 5.31 3.11 -9.42
C HIS A 159 5.80 4.32 -10.23
N SER A 160 6.08 4.09 -11.51
CA SER A 160 6.52 5.14 -12.44
C SER A 160 5.44 6.23 -12.57
N GLY A 161 5.84 7.50 -12.66
CA GLY A 161 4.93 8.65 -12.71
C GLY A 161 4.49 9.18 -11.36
N ARG A 162 5.00 8.65 -10.24
CA ARG A 162 4.72 9.14 -8.89
C ARG A 162 5.65 10.31 -8.54
N PHE A 163 5.13 11.33 -7.86
CA PHE A 163 5.98 12.34 -7.22
C PHE A 163 6.56 11.74 -5.93
N VAL A 164 7.88 11.77 -5.78
CA VAL A 164 8.60 11.20 -4.63
C VAL A 164 9.29 12.31 -3.85
N ALA A 165 9.36 12.16 -2.53
CA ALA A 165 10.12 13.08 -1.68
C ALA A 165 11.61 12.74 -1.67
N ALA A 166 12.45 13.71 -1.33
CA ALA A 166 13.85 13.44 -1.04
C ALA A 166 13.99 12.42 0.11
N SER A 167 14.98 11.54 0.01
CA SER A 167 15.20 10.38 0.88
C SER A 167 14.11 9.30 0.87
N GLN A 168 13.03 9.46 0.10
CA GLN A 168 12.02 8.41 -0.01
C GLN A 168 12.59 7.20 -0.77
N PRO A 169 12.49 5.96 -0.24
CA PRO A 169 12.85 4.76 -0.97
C PRO A 169 12.08 4.63 -2.29
N ILE A 170 12.81 4.49 -3.40
CA ILE A 170 12.22 4.31 -4.74
C ILE A 170 12.53 2.94 -5.34
N ALA A 171 13.57 2.26 -4.86
CA ALA A 171 13.82 0.87 -5.19
C ALA A 171 14.35 0.09 -3.97
N LEU A 172 14.08 -1.21 -3.95
CA LEU A 172 14.65 -2.18 -3.03
C LEU A 172 15.30 -3.29 -3.84
N ILE A 173 16.61 -3.49 -3.65
CA ILE A 173 17.42 -4.44 -4.42
C ILE A 173 17.75 -5.63 -3.55
N PHE A 174 17.49 -6.84 -4.06
CA PHE A 174 17.93 -8.09 -3.45
C PHE A 174 19.30 -8.49 -4.01
N GLU A 175 20.30 -8.63 -3.15
CA GLU A 175 21.68 -8.97 -3.52
C GLU A 175 21.92 -10.51 -3.47
N GLY A 176 20.87 -11.29 -3.23
CA GLY A 176 20.93 -12.75 -3.23
C GLY A 176 20.80 -13.36 -4.63
N PRO A 177 20.62 -14.70 -4.71
CA PRO A 177 20.38 -15.39 -5.98
C PRO A 177 19.14 -14.86 -6.69
N GLN A 178 19.21 -14.72 -8.01
CA GLN A 178 18.06 -14.28 -8.79
C GLN A 178 16.87 -15.23 -8.63
N SER A 179 15.67 -14.66 -8.57
CA SER A 179 14.40 -15.38 -8.48
C SER A 179 13.40 -14.87 -9.50
N SER A 180 12.67 -15.80 -10.13
CA SER A 180 11.50 -15.46 -10.96
C SER A 180 10.29 -15.02 -10.14
N ASP A 181 10.29 -15.31 -8.83
CA ASP A 181 9.10 -15.16 -7.99
C ASP A 181 8.81 -13.72 -7.62
N PHE A 182 9.75 -12.79 -7.82
CA PHE A 182 9.57 -11.38 -7.48
C PHE A 182 8.48 -10.69 -8.31
N ARG A 183 8.03 -11.31 -9.40
CA ARG A 183 6.87 -10.87 -10.19
C ARG A 183 5.52 -11.36 -9.64
N HIS A 184 5.54 -12.11 -8.54
CA HIS A 184 4.35 -12.66 -7.91
C HIS A 184 4.18 -12.11 -6.49
N PHE A 185 2.95 -12.13 -5.99
CA PHE A 185 2.67 -11.79 -4.61
C PHE A 185 3.25 -12.84 -3.66
N GLY A 186 3.93 -12.38 -2.60
CA GLY A 186 4.51 -13.23 -1.59
C GLY A 186 3.48 -13.73 -0.59
N PHE A 187 3.94 -14.52 0.39
CA PHE A 187 3.05 -15.02 1.44
C PHE A 187 2.50 -13.90 2.34
N ARG A 188 3.23 -12.78 2.48
CA ARG A 188 2.77 -11.62 3.25
C ARG A 188 1.53 -11.01 2.61
N GLU A 189 1.60 -10.75 1.31
CA GLU A 189 0.52 -10.15 0.54
C GLU A 189 -0.70 -11.06 0.56
N HIS A 190 -0.50 -12.38 0.38
CA HIS A 190 -1.59 -13.36 0.48
C HIS A 190 -2.23 -13.43 1.87
N ALA A 191 -1.42 -13.40 2.95
CA ALA A 191 -1.94 -13.44 4.31
C ALA A 191 -2.78 -12.20 4.64
N ILE A 192 -2.30 -11.01 4.27
CA ILE A 192 -3.02 -9.75 4.46
C ILE A 192 -4.29 -9.73 3.61
N ALA A 193 -4.19 -10.04 2.31
CA ALA A 193 -5.34 -10.04 1.41
C ALA A 193 -6.41 -11.06 1.82
N GLY A 194 -6.00 -12.26 2.25
CA GLY A 194 -6.92 -13.28 2.76
C GLY A 194 -7.67 -12.82 4.00
N ALA A 195 -6.99 -12.15 4.94
CA ALA A 195 -7.60 -11.60 6.13
C ALA A 195 -8.57 -10.45 5.82
N LEU A 196 -8.22 -9.57 4.89
CA LEU A 196 -9.12 -8.51 4.43
C LEU A 196 -10.38 -9.11 3.77
N LEU A 197 -10.22 -10.15 2.96
CA LEU A 197 -11.34 -10.86 2.36
C LEU A 197 -12.23 -11.50 3.42
N GLU A 198 -11.66 -12.14 4.44
CA GLU A 198 -12.41 -12.66 5.60
C GLU A 198 -13.20 -11.54 6.29
N ALA A 199 -12.57 -10.40 6.56
CA ALA A 199 -13.21 -9.26 7.22
C ALA A 199 -14.40 -8.72 6.42
N VAL A 200 -14.25 -8.61 5.09
CA VAL A 200 -15.31 -8.15 4.18
C VAL A 200 -16.47 -9.16 4.16
N LEU A 201 -16.17 -10.46 4.03
CA LEU A 201 -17.19 -11.50 3.89
C LEU A 201 -17.95 -11.77 5.19
N ALA A 202 -17.29 -11.68 6.36
CA ALA A 202 -17.90 -11.90 7.66
C ALA A 202 -19.04 -10.90 8.00
N ARG A 203 -19.16 -9.81 7.25
CA ARG A 203 -20.27 -8.86 7.35
C ARG A 203 -21.48 -9.24 6.51
N HIS A 204 -21.29 -10.03 5.45
CA HIS A 204 -22.33 -10.39 4.49
C HIS A 204 -22.95 -11.77 4.76
N GLY A 205 -22.53 -12.46 5.82
CA GLY A 205 -23.18 -13.67 6.36
C GLY A 205 -23.93 -13.37 7.63
#